data_AF-A0AAN5KQ61-F1
#
_entry.id   AF-A0AAN5KQ61-F1
#
_cell.length_a   1.000
_cell.length_b   1.000
_cell.length_c   1.000
_cell.angle_alpha   90.00
_cell.angle_beta   90.00
_cell.angle_gamma   90.00
#
_symmetry.space_group_name_H-M   'P 1'
#
loop_
_entity.id
_entity.type
_entity.pdbx_description
1 polymer ?
#
loop_
_entity_poly.entity_id
_entity_poly.type
_entity_poly.pdbx_seq_one_letter_code
_entity_poly.pdbx_strand_id
1 'polypeptide(L)'
;MNENIVKQLQLFIIYLLCYWLLGSIFWLIVFGYDDSISTLFASPKSTLSGTLIFLSTFIATALLFVFKRKTFADQLYPYFIFGFYVGNLSLLVLFILDAFIRQLIIWKFPEFLLIFISPFVELLLSYLFFGFAFLAIIPALGSAFILYWVQKRMLLQ
;
A
#
# COMPACT_ATOMS: atom_id res chain seq x y z
N MET A 1 -20.39 -20.80 -6.09
CA MET A 1 -19.58 -19.59 -6.33
C MET A 1 -18.92 -19.75 -7.69
N ASN A 2 -19.02 -18.77 -8.59
CA ASN A 2 -18.60 -18.90 -9.98
C ASN A 2 -17.10 -19.24 -10.08
N GLU A 3 -16.71 -20.25 -10.85
CA GLU A 3 -15.35 -20.82 -10.87
C GLU A 3 -14.27 -19.78 -11.23
N ASN A 4 -14.63 -18.83 -12.09
CA ASN A 4 -13.80 -17.67 -12.44
C ASN A 4 -13.51 -16.73 -11.27
N ILE A 5 -14.45 -16.58 -10.33
CA ILE A 5 -14.26 -15.72 -9.15
C ILE A 5 -13.21 -16.34 -8.22
N VAL A 6 -13.22 -17.66 -8.06
CA VAL A 6 -12.25 -18.38 -7.22
C VAL A 6 -10.84 -18.20 -7.78
N LYS A 7 -10.66 -18.42 -9.09
CA LYS A 7 -9.35 -18.25 -9.76
C LYS A 7 -8.84 -16.81 -9.67
N GLN A 8 -9.70 -15.82 -9.89
CA GLN A 8 -9.33 -14.41 -9.76
C GLN A 8 -8.88 -14.07 -8.34
N LEU A 9 -9.56 -14.61 -7.32
CA LEU A 9 -9.24 -14.38 -5.92
C LEU A 9 -7.90 -15.03 -5.53
N GLN A 10 -7.61 -16.23 -6.03
CA GLN A 10 -6.33 -16.91 -5.84
C GLN A 10 -5.17 -16.11 -6.46
N LEU A 11 -5.31 -15.68 -7.71
CA LEU A 11 -4.31 -14.85 -8.39
C LEU A 11 -4.07 -13.54 -7.64
N PHE A 12 -5.14 -12.95 -7.11
CA PHE A 12 -5.05 -11.72 -6.34
C PHE A 12 -4.32 -11.92 -4.99
N ILE A 13 -4.56 -13.03 -4.31
CA ILE A 13 -3.83 -13.38 -3.08
C ILE A 13 -2.33 -13.58 -3.37
N ILE A 14 -2.00 -14.30 -4.45
CA ILE A 14 -0.61 -14.50 -4.87
C ILE A 14 0.05 -13.15 -5.17
N TYR A 15 -0.64 -12.28 -5.91
CA TYR A 15 -0.17 -10.93 -6.18
C TYR A 15 0.16 -10.16 -4.90
N LEU A 16 -0.73 -10.19 -3.91
CA LEU A 16 -0.56 -9.49 -2.63
C LEU A 16 0.62 -10.02 -1.83
N LEU A 17 0.76 -11.34 -1.74
CA LEU A 17 1.90 -11.96 -1.05
C LEU A 17 3.21 -11.56 -1.72
N CYS A 18 3.28 -11.59 -3.06
CA CYS A 18 4.44 -11.12 -3.79
C CYS A 18 4.70 -9.63 -3.57
N TYR A 19 3.66 -8.79 -3.61
CA TYR A 19 3.77 -7.35 -3.40
C TYR A 19 4.34 -7.01 -2.02
N TRP A 20 3.84 -7.63 -0.94
CA TRP A 20 4.36 -7.41 0.41
C TRP A 20 5.74 -8.03 0.64
N LEU A 21 6.02 -9.19 0.06
CA LEU A 21 7.34 -9.80 0.13
C LEU A 21 8.38 -8.90 -0.54
N LEU A 22 8.11 -8.47 -1.78
CA LEU A 22 8.99 -7.56 -2.52
C LEU A 22 9.11 -6.21 -1.81
N GLY A 23 8.02 -5.68 -1.26
CA GLY A 23 8.03 -4.46 -0.46
C GLY A 23 8.94 -4.59 0.76
N SER A 24 8.83 -5.69 1.51
CA SER A 24 9.67 -5.97 2.68
C SER A 24 11.15 -6.14 2.30
N ILE A 25 11.45 -6.85 1.20
CA ILE A 25 12.82 -7.01 0.71
C ILE A 25 13.38 -5.66 0.27
N PHE A 26 12.60 -4.88 -0.47
CA PHE A 26 13.01 -3.56 -0.93
C PHE A 26 13.27 -2.62 0.26
N TRP A 27 12.43 -2.67 1.29
CA TRP A 27 12.63 -1.94 2.54
C TRP A 27 13.97 -2.30 3.21
N LEU A 28 14.25 -3.60 3.34
CA LEU A 28 15.52 -4.10 3.88
C LEU A 28 16.74 -3.62 3.07
N ILE A 29 16.61 -3.54 1.75
CA ILE A 29 17.70 -3.08 0.87
C ILE A 29 17.94 -1.57 1.03
N VAL A 30 16.87 -0.77 1.07
CA VAL A 30 16.98 0.69 1.12
C VAL A 30 17.47 1.19 2.48
N PHE A 31 16.92 0.65 3.56
CA PHE A 31 17.21 1.12 4.92
C PHE A 31 18.29 0.29 5.62
N GLY A 32 18.61 -0.92 5.13
CA GLY A 32 19.50 -1.85 5.83
C GLY A 32 18.79 -2.61 6.96
N TYR A 33 19.46 -3.64 7.49
CA TYR A 33 18.86 -4.59 8.44
C TYR A 33 18.49 -3.93 9.77
N ASP A 34 19.43 -3.22 10.40
CA ASP A 34 19.24 -2.68 11.75
C ASP A 34 18.14 -1.60 11.80
N ASP A 35 18.13 -0.69 10.82
CA ASP A 35 17.10 0.34 10.71
C ASP A 35 15.73 -0.25 10.34
N SER A 36 15.68 -1.28 9.49
CA SER A 36 14.43 -1.97 9.16
C SER A 36 13.81 -2.69 10.35
N ILE A 37 14.63 -3.36 11.16
CA ILE A 37 14.15 -4.06 12.36
C ILE A 37 13.76 -3.07 13.46
N SER A 38 14.56 -2.03 13.68
CA SER A 38 14.25 -1.01 14.68
C SER A 38 12.93 -0.28 14.36
N THR A 39 12.67 0.01 13.08
CA THR A 39 11.41 0.62 12.64
C THR A 39 10.21 -0.32 12.79
N LEU A 40 10.38 -1.63 12.59
CA LEU A 40 9.32 -2.62 12.80
C LEU A 40 8.85 -2.66 14.25
N PHE A 41 9.79 -2.65 15.20
CA PHE A 41 9.53 -2.67 16.64
C PHE A 41 9.38 -1.28 17.27
N ALA A 42 9.45 -0.22 16.46
CA ALA A 42 9.30 1.13 16.94
C ALA A 42 7.88 1.35 17.48
N SER A 43 7.80 2.12 18.57
CA SER A 43 6.51 2.57 19.13
C SER A 43 5.62 3.15 18.03
N PRO A 44 4.29 2.98 18.09
CA PRO A 44 3.35 3.63 17.18
C PRO A 44 3.47 5.16 17.15
N LYS A 45 4.05 5.76 18.21
CA LYS A 45 4.32 7.22 18.28
C LYS A 45 5.67 7.62 17.66
N SER A 46 6.50 6.67 17.24
CA SER A 46 7.77 6.93 16.54
C SER A 46 7.52 7.61 15.21
N THR A 47 8.37 8.55 14.80
CA THR A 47 8.36 9.22 13.47
C THR A 47 8.24 8.25 12.30
N LEU A 48 8.78 7.04 12.43
CA LEU A 48 8.67 5.99 11.42
C LEU A 48 8.33 4.65 12.10
N SER A 49 7.04 4.34 12.20
CA SER A 49 6.57 3.06 12.75
C SER A 49 6.26 2.08 11.62
N GLY A 50 7.09 1.05 11.49
CA GLY A 50 6.89 -0.04 10.53
C GLY A 50 5.54 -0.74 10.74
N THR A 51 5.09 -0.87 11.98
CA THR A 51 3.76 -1.42 12.30
C THR A 51 2.64 -0.59 11.67
N LEU A 52 2.72 0.74 11.71
CA LEU A 52 1.73 1.62 11.06
C LEU A 52 1.82 1.56 9.53
N ILE A 53 3.02 1.42 8.98
CA ILE A 53 3.22 1.23 7.54
C ILE A 53 2.58 -0.09 7.08
N PHE A 54 2.78 -1.19 7.81
CA PHE A 54 2.12 -2.47 7.50
C PHE A 54 0.60 -2.40 7.68
N LEU A 55 0.12 -1.77 8.75
CA LEU A 55 -1.32 -1.65 8.99
C LEU A 55 -2.01 -0.80 7.91
N SER A 56 -1.40 0.32 7.54
CA SER A 56 -1.94 1.20 6.50
C SER A 56 -1.97 0.55 5.12
N THR A 57 -0.91 -0.18 4.75
CA THR A 57 -0.88 -0.97 3.50
C THR A 57 -1.89 -2.11 3.51
N PHE A 58 -2.12 -2.76 4.65
CA PHE A 58 -3.17 -3.76 4.84
C PHE A 58 -4.56 -3.18 4.63
N ILE A 59 -4.88 -2.07 5.31
CA ILE A 59 -6.19 -1.39 5.20
C ILE A 59 -6.42 -0.92 3.76
N ALA A 60 -5.43 -0.27 3.14
CA ALA A 60 -5.52 0.20 1.76
C ALA A 60 -5.79 -0.94 0.77
N THR A 61 -5.09 -2.06 0.93
CA THR A 61 -5.29 -3.29 0.16
C THR A 61 -6.72 -3.81 0.29
N ALA A 62 -7.22 -3.94 1.52
CA ALA A 62 -8.55 -4.45 1.78
C ALA A 62 -9.63 -3.54 1.17
N LEU A 63 -9.51 -2.23 1.35
CA LEU A 63 -10.44 -1.24 0.79
C LEU A 63 -10.47 -1.33 -0.74
N LEU A 64 -9.32 -1.30 -1.40
CA LEU A 64 -9.25 -1.36 -2.86
C LEU A 64 -9.76 -2.69 -3.40
N PHE A 65 -9.51 -3.80 -2.71
CA PHE A 65 -10.03 -5.09 -3.13
C PHE A 65 -11.56 -5.13 -3.03
N VAL A 66 -12.14 -4.66 -1.92
CA VAL A 66 -13.59 -4.68 -1.72
C VAL A 66 -14.29 -3.75 -2.72
N PHE A 67 -13.78 -2.53 -2.90
CA PHE A 67 -14.49 -1.49 -3.65
C PHE A 67 -14.11 -1.38 -5.13
N LYS A 68 -12.90 -1.81 -5.53
CA LYS A 68 -12.35 -1.53 -6.87
C LYS A 68 -11.86 -2.75 -7.64
N ARG A 69 -11.88 -3.97 -7.07
CA ARG A 69 -11.37 -5.18 -7.76
C ARG A 69 -11.97 -5.40 -9.16
N LYS A 70 -13.27 -5.16 -9.34
CA LYS A 70 -13.95 -5.35 -10.63
C LYS A 70 -13.48 -4.31 -11.64
N THR A 71 -13.49 -3.05 -11.24
CA THR A 71 -13.03 -1.92 -12.07
C THR A 71 -11.58 -2.10 -12.51
N PHE A 72 -10.70 -2.57 -11.63
CA PHE A 72 -9.32 -2.81 -11.99
C PHE A 72 -9.16 -3.99 -12.94
N ALA A 73 -9.93 -5.07 -12.77
CA ALA A 73 -9.88 -6.24 -13.64
C ALA A 73 -10.15 -5.92 -15.12
N ASP A 74 -10.92 -4.86 -15.40
CA ASP A 74 -11.26 -4.41 -16.75
C ASP A 74 -10.17 -3.51 -17.38
N GLN A 75 -9.11 -3.17 -16.65
CA GLN A 75 -8.03 -2.31 -17.15
C GLN A 75 -6.91 -3.10 -17.82
N LEU A 76 -6.10 -2.41 -18.63
CA LEU A 76 -5.01 -3.02 -19.41
C LEU A 76 -3.93 -3.68 -18.53
N TYR A 77 -3.66 -3.13 -17.34
CA TYR A 77 -2.67 -3.62 -16.39
C TYR A 77 -3.25 -3.70 -14.97
N PRO A 78 -4.20 -4.63 -14.73
CA PRO A 78 -5.05 -4.62 -13.53
C PRO A 78 -4.24 -4.69 -12.23
N TYR A 79 -3.20 -5.52 -12.23
CA TYR A 79 -2.37 -5.78 -11.05
C TYR A 79 -1.38 -4.65 -10.75
N PHE A 80 -0.75 -4.08 -11.78
CA PHE A 80 0.12 -2.91 -11.63
C PHE A 80 -0.68 -1.73 -11.08
N ILE A 81 -1.84 -1.46 -11.68
CA ILE A 81 -2.71 -0.35 -11.25
C ILE A 81 -3.17 -0.59 -9.81
N PHE A 82 -3.60 -1.80 -9.48
CA PHE A 82 -3.95 -2.13 -8.11
C PHE A 82 -2.80 -1.84 -7.12
N GLY A 83 -1.57 -2.29 -7.41
CA GLY A 83 -0.39 -2.00 -6.57
C GLY A 83 -0.09 -0.51 -6.42
N PHE A 84 -0.18 0.24 -7.52
CA PHE A 84 0.02 1.69 -7.51
C PHE A 84 -1.00 2.39 -6.60
N TYR A 85 -2.28 2.02 -6.71
CA TYR A 85 -3.32 2.58 -5.84
C TYR A 85 -3.14 2.15 -4.38
N VAL A 86 -2.68 0.92 -4.10
CA VAL A 86 -2.35 0.47 -2.74
C VAL A 86 -1.26 1.36 -2.15
N GLY A 87 -0.19 1.65 -2.90
CA GLY A 87 0.87 2.56 -2.49
C GLY A 87 0.31 3.91 -2.01
N ASN A 88 -0.45 4.58 -2.87
CA ASN A 88 -0.95 5.93 -2.59
C ASN A 88 -1.98 5.97 -1.46
N LEU A 89 -2.92 5.01 -1.46
CA LEU A 89 -3.94 4.94 -0.42
C LEU A 89 -3.32 4.55 0.93
N SER A 90 -2.26 3.73 0.93
CA SER A 90 -1.57 3.37 2.17
C SER A 90 -0.91 4.58 2.81
N LEU A 91 -0.30 5.48 2.04
CA LEU A 91 0.23 6.74 2.55
C LEU A 91 -0.88 7.62 3.15
N LEU A 92 -2.01 7.75 2.46
CA LEU A 92 -3.14 8.50 2.98
C LEU A 92 -3.65 7.93 4.31
N VAL A 93 -3.82 6.61 4.38
CA VAL A 93 -4.23 5.91 5.61
C VAL A 93 -3.17 6.08 6.71
N LEU A 94 -1.88 6.02 6.35
CA LEU A 94 -0.77 6.22 7.27
C LEU A 94 -0.82 7.61 7.92
N PHE A 95 -0.97 8.67 7.12
CA PHE A 95 -1.07 10.05 7.63
C PHE A 95 -2.27 10.23 8.58
N ILE A 96 -3.41 9.64 8.23
CA ILE A 96 -4.59 9.66 9.10
C ILE A 96 -4.30 8.94 10.43
N LEU A 97 -3.79 7.69 10.37
CA LEU A 97 -3.49 6.90 11.56
C LEU A 97 -2.44 7.60 12.45
N ASP A 98 -1.40 8.16 11.84
CA ASP A 98 -0.35 8.87 12.53
C ASP A 98 -0.91 10.11 13.26
N ALA A 99 -1.72 10.91 12.58
CA ALA A 99 -2.39 12.08 13.18
C ALA A 99 -3.29 11.69 14.37
N PHE A 100 -4.02 10.58 14.28
CA PHE A 100 -4.82 10.04 15.39
C PHE A 100 -3.95 9.60 16.57
N ILE A 101 -2.92 8.79 16.31
CA ILE A 101 -2.07 8.18 17.35
C ILE A 101 -1.22 9.22 18.08
N ARG A 102 -0.74 10.22 17.35
CA ARG A 102 0.03 11.35 17.91
C ARG A 102 -0.85 12.46 18.47
N GLN A 103 -2.18 12.34 18.39
CA GLN A 103 -3.12 13.35 18.87
C GLN A 103 -2.90 14.72 18.20
N LEU A 104 -2.55 14.73 16.92
CA LEU A 104 -2.36 15.95 16.12
C LEU A 104 -3.68 16.57 15.66
N ILE A 105 -4.80 15.87 15.89
CA ILE A 105 -6.13 16.32 15.50
C ILE A 105 -6.67 17.32 16.51
N ILE A 106 -6.98 18.53 16.04
CA ILE A 106 -7.67 19.55 16.81
C ILE A 106 -9.18 19.31 16.68
N TRP A 107 -9.84 18.88 17.76
CA TRP A 107 -11.28 18.55 17.80
C TRP A 107 -12.22 19.76 17.92
N LYS A 108 -11.71 20.97 17.63
CA LYS A 108 -12.47 22.22 17.72
C LYS A 108 -12.97 22.62 16.33
N PHE A 109 -14.18 23.17 16.24
CA PHE A 109 -14.66 23.74 14.98
C PHE A 109 -14.16 25.19 14.83
N PRO A 110 -13.64 25.58 13.64
CA PRO A 110 -13.61 24.83 12.37
C PRO A 110 -12.35 23.99 12.14
N GLU A 111 -11.40 24.00 13.06
CA GLU A 111 -10.07 23.38 12.91
C GLU A 111 -10.12 21.86 12.64
N PHE A 112 -11.15 21.16 13.12
CA PHE A 112 -11.33 19.72 12.87
C PHE A 112 -11.47 19.40 11.37
N LEU A 113 -11.93 20.37 10.56
CA LEU A 113 -12.07 20.20 9.11
C LEU A 113 -10.72 19.97 8.41
N LEU A 114 -9.61 20.36 9.05
CA LEU A 114 -8.26 20.11 8.54
C LEU A 114 -7.96 18.61 8.39
N ILE A 115 -8.67 17.74 9.12
CA ILE A 115 -8.50 16.28 8.98
C ILE A 115 -8.82 15.77 7.57
N PHE A 116 -9.67 16.49 6.83
CA PHE A 116 -10.05 16.14 5.46
C PHE A 116 -9.04 16.65 4.42
N ILE A 117 -8.16 17.57 4.79
CA ILE A 117 -7.23 18.24 3.86
C ILE A 117 -5.78 17.85 4.16
N SER A 118 -5.38 17.80 5.43
CA SER A 118 -4.00 17.54 5.86
C SER A 118 -3.39 16.28 5.23
N PRO A 119 -4.09 15.12 5.23
CA PRO A 119 -3.54 13.90 4.62
C PRO A 119 -3.24 14.04 3.13
N PHE A 120 -4.01 14.86 2.40
CA PHE A 120 -3.78 15.10 0.97
C PHE A 120 -2.64 16.08 0.73
N VAL A 121 -2.49 17.08 1.60
CA VAL A 121 -1.32 17.99 1.55
C VAL A 121 -0.05 17.22 1.87
N GLU A 122 -0.05 16.39 2.90
CA GLU A 122 1.06 15.51 3.25
C GLU A 122 1.40 14.53 2.12
N LEU A 123 0.39 13.95 1.47
CA LEU A 123 0.58 13.13 0.29
C LEU A 123 1.27 13.91 -0.83
N LEU A 124 0.79 15.12 -1.15
CA LEU A 124 1.41 15.98 -2.16
C LEU A 124 2.87 16.31 -1.81
N LEU A 125 3.16 16.65 -0.55
CA LEU A 125 4.51 16.91 -0.08
C LEU A 125 5.39 15.65 -0.17
N SER A 126 4.84 14.46 0.10
CA SER A 126 5.57 13.20 -0.02
C SER A 126 6.01 12.91 -1.47
N TYR A 127 5.18 13.30 -2.45
CA TYR A 127 5.56 13.24 -3.87
C TYR A 127 6.65 14.26 -4.22
N LEU A 128 6.51 15.50 -3.74
CA LEU A 128 7.41 16.61 -4.11
C LEU A 128 8.80 16.50 -3.49
N PHE A 129 8.89 16.11 -2.21
CA PHE A 129 10.13 16.24 -1.45
C PHE A 129 10.81 14.91 -1.13
N PHE A 130 10.06 13.83 -0.99
CA PHE A 130 10.58 12.60 -0.40
C PHE A 130 10.60 11.42 -1.38
N GLY A 131 9.86 11.50 -2.48
CA GLY A 131 9.78 10.43 -3.46
C GLY A 131 9.23 9.11 -2.92
N PHE A 132 8.78 9.07 -1.65
CA PHE A 132 8.32 7.85 -0.98
C PHE A 132 7.12 7.21 -1.68
N ALA A 133 6.26 8.02 -2.28
CA ALA A 133 5.15 7.53 -3.09
C ALA A 133 5.61 6.72 -4.32
N PHE A 134 6.80 7.00 -4.86
CA PHE A 134 7.38 6.25 -5.97
C PHE A 134 8.04 4.95 -5.50
N LEU A 135 8.38 4.79 -4.21
CA LEU A 135 8.94 3.54 -3.70
C LEU A 135 7.94 2.38 -3.79
N ALA A 136 6.63 2.66 -3.75
CA ALA A 136 5.59 1.64 -3.96
C ALA A 136 5.48 1.16 -5.42
N ILE A 137 6.05 1.90 -6.38
CA ILE A 137 6.04 1.51 -7.80
C ILE A 137 6.90 0.27 -8.04
N ILE A 138 8.04 0.16 -7.35
CA ILE A 138 8.98 -0.96 -7.51
C ILE A 138 8.33 -2.29 -7.14
N PRO A 139 7.76 -2.47 -5.92
CA PRO A 139 7.06 -3.71 -5.59
C PRO A 139 5.81 -3.91 -6.45
N ALA A 140 5.10 -2.84 -6.88
CA ALA A 140 3.93 -2.96 -7.75
C ALA A 140 4.29 -3.48 -9.16
N LEU A 141 5.38 -2.99 -9.75
CA LEU A 141 5.89 -3.48 -11.03
C LEU A 141 6.38 -4.92 -10.90
N GLY A 142 7.17 -5.21 -9.85
CA GLY A 142 7.71 -6.54 -9.63
C GLY A 142 6.63 -7.60 -9.42
N SER A 143 5.63 -7.32 -8.59
CA SER A 143 4.52 -8.24 -8.35
C SER A 143 3.63 -8.42 -9.58
N ALA A 144 3.36 -7.34 -10.34
CA ALA A 144 2.59 -7.42 -11.57
C ALA A 144 3.31 -8.25 -12.64
N PHE A 145 4.64 -8.09 -12.75
CA PHE A 145 5.46 -8.86 -13.67
C PHE A 145 5.47 -10.36 -13.32
N ILE A 146 5.69 -10.69 -12.05
CA ILE A 146 5.65 -12.08 -11.56
C ILE A 146 4.28 -12.70 -11.87
N LEU A 147 3.21 -11.97 -11.60
CA LEU A 147 1.87 -12.48 -11.81
C LEU A 147 1.54 -12.69 -13.30
N TYR A 148 1.96 -11.77 -14.17
CA TYR A 148 1.81 -11.91 -15.61
C TYR A 148 2.54 -13.16 -16.13
N TRP A 149 3.74 -13.42 -15.60
CA TRP A 149 4.53 -14.61 -15.94
C TRP A 149 3.86 -15.91 -15.45
N VAL A 150 3.32 -15.89 -14.23
CA VAL A 150 2.58 -17.01 -13.63
C VAL A 150 1.28 -17.30 -14.41
N GLN A 151 0.52 -16.28 -14.80
CA GLN A 151 -0.67 -16.44 -15.64
C GLN A 151 -0.34 -17.00 -17.02
N LYS A 152 0.70 -16.47 -17.68
CA LYS A 152 1.15 -16.98 -18.98
C LYS A 152 1.51 -18.46 -18.92
N ARG A 153 2.16 -18.92 -17.85
CA ARG A 153 2.46 -20.35 -17.64
C ARG A 153 1.20 -21.19 -17.43
N MET A 154 0.20 -20.69 -16.72
CA MET A 154 -1.07 -21.40 -16.51
C MET A 154 -1.97 -21.46 -17.75
N LEU A 155 -1.85 -20.50 -18.68
CA LEU A 155 -2.61 -20.47 -19.94
C LEU A 155 -1.95 -21.25 -21.09
N LEU A 156 -0.66 -21.60 -20.94
CA LEU A 156 0.11 -22.41 -21.90
C LEU A 156 0.19 -23.89 -21.49
N GLN A 157 -0.57 -24.28 -20.46
CA GLN A 157 -0.84 -25.67 -20.05
C GLN A 157 -2.27 -26.03 -20.44
#